data_AF-A0A1R3RBY4-F1
#
_entry.id   AF-A0A1R3RBY4-F1
#
_cell.length_a   1.000
_cell.length_b   1.000
_cell.length_c   1.000
_cell.angle_alpha   90.00
_cell.angle_beta   90.00
_cell.angle_gamma   90.00
#
_symmetry.space_group_name_H-M   'P 1'
#
loop_
_entity.id
_entity.type
_entity.pdbx_description
1 polymer ?
#
loop_
_entity_poly.entity_id
_entity_poly.type
_entity_poly.pdbx_seq_one_letter_code
_entity_poly.pdbx_strand_id
1 'polypeptide(L)'
;MPGSSSIGEPFLTSSVTIGRISREPQLDLRNKSKLRCEWKGCVYRNTFNRSADLIRHVKTIHVLPHSFTCDMPGCERSFSRKDNFMEHKLRVHHFVRRP
;
A
#
# COMPACT_ATOMS: atom_id res chain seq x y z
N MET A 1 -10.79 73.72 28.31
CA MET A 1 -11.76 73.85 27.19
C MET A 1 -10.98 74.10 25.91
N PRO A 2 -11.34 73.56 24.73
CA PRO A 2 -12.15 72.39 24.38
C PRO A 2 -11.22 71.23 23.89
N GLY A 3 -11.65 70.05 23.48
CA GLY A 3 -12.99 69.57 23.21
C GLY A 3 -13.04 68.05 23.28
N SER A 4 -14.14 67.57 23.83
CA SER A 4 -14.64 66.22 23.76
C SER A 4 -14.91 65.84 22.31
N SER A 5 -14.65 64.59 21.94
CA SER A 5 -15.56 63.81 21.08
C SER A 5 -15.15 62.35 21.09
N SER A 6 -16.08 61.55 21.57
CA SER A 6 -16.09 60.10 21.66
C SER A 6 -15.80 59.43 20.32
N ILE A 7 -14.85 58.50 20.29
CA ILE A 7 -14.79 57.50 19.23
C ILE A 7 -15.42 56.24 19.83
N GLY A 8 -16.62 55.93 19.35
CA GLY A 8 -17.39 54.78 19.77
C GLY A 8 -16.77 53.47 19.26
N GLU A 9 -16.75 52.47 20.12
CA GLU A 9 -16.92 51.07 19.71
C GLU A 9 -18.40 50.89 19.38
N PRO A 10 -18.70 50.26 18.22
CA PRO A 10 -19.45 49.03 18.35
C PRO A 10 -19.05 47.92 17.35
N PHE A 11 -18.70 46.78 17.95
CA PHE A 11 -19.34 45.47 17.81
C PHE A 11 -19.51 44.79 16.43
N LEU A 12 -19.03 43.55 16.45
CA LEU A 12 -19.61 42.33 15.87
C LEU A 12 -19.29 41.99 14.40
N THR A 13 -18.46 40.95 14.31
CA THR A 13 -18.70 39.72 13.54
C THR A 13 -18.83 39.84 12.04
N SER A 14 -17.88 39.26 11.32
CA SER A 14 -18.15 38.23 10.31
C SER A 14 -16.81 37.65 9.82
N SER A 15 -16.51 36.40 10.17
CA SER A 15 -16.77 35.23 9.33
C SER A 15 -15.75 35.04 8.21
N VAL A 16 -14.50 34.71 8.57
CA VAL A 16 -13.65 33.91 7.68
C VAL A 16 -13.80 32.46 8.14
N THR A 17 -14.87 31.81 7.69
CA THR A 17 -14.92 30.35 7.71
C THR A 17 -13.90 29.89 6.69
N ILE A 18 -12.79 29.32 7.15
CA ILE A 18 -11.89 28.59 6.29
C ILE A 18 -12.72 27.53 5.57
N GLY A 19 -12.82 27.70 4.26
CA GLY A 19 -13.61 26.86 3.39
C GLY A 19 -13.26 25.39 3.62
N ARG A 20 -14.33 24.57 3.68
CA ARG A 20 -14.25 23.11 3.70
C ARG A 20 -13.30 22.63 2.60
N ILE A 21 -12.10 22.21 2.97
CA ILE A 21 -11.23 21.44 2.10
C ILE A 21 -11.99 20.16 1.77
N SER A 22 -12.30 20.04 0.49
CA SER A 22 -13.03 18.91 -0.08
C SER A 22 -12.11 17.70 -0.20
N ARG A 23 -12.60 16.59 0.38
CA ARG A 23 -12.37 15.20 -0.04
C ARG A 23 -10.95 14.64 0.12
N GLU A 24 -10.57 14.42 1.37
CA GLU A 24 -9.75 13.27 1.71
C GLU A 24 -10.52 12.00 1.29
N PRO A 25 -9.96 11.07 0.50
CA PRO A 25 -10.61 9.80 0.24
C PRO A 25 -10.60 9.01 1.55
N GLN A 26 -11.72 9.08 2.29
CA GLN A 26 -12.06 8.15 3.35
C GLN A 26 -12.08 6.76 2.73
N LEU A 27 -10.93 6.08 2.73
CA LEU A 27 -10.87 4.66 2.40
C LEU A 27 -11.60 3.96 3.54
N ASP A 28 -12.90 3.76 3.34
CA ASP A 28 -13.82 3.09 4.25
C ASP A 28 -13.32 1.70 4.60
N LEU A 29 -12.45 1.60 5.60
CA LEU A 29 -11.96 0.36 6.22
C LEU A 29 -13.06 -0.36 7.02
N ARG A 30 -14.32 0.09 6.93
CA ARG A 30 -15.49 -0.52 7.58
C ARG A 30 -16.38 -1.29 6.59
N ASN A 31 -16.03 -1.33 5.31
CA ASN A 31 -16.63 -2.31 4.42
C ASN A 31 -15.61 -3.44 4.25
N LYS A 32 -16.00 -4.68 4.61
CA LYS A 32 -15.25 -5.90 4.28
C LYS A 32 -15.39 -6.16 2.77
N SER A 33 -15.01 -5.17 1.98
CA SER A 33 -14.98 -5.16 0.54
C SER A 33 -14.10 -6.33 0.15
N LYS A 34 -14.71 -7.32 -0.49
CA LYS A 34 -14.04 -8.54 -0.92
C LYS A 34 -12.74 -8.14 -1.65
N LEU A 35 -11.60 -8.51 -1.07
CA LEU A 35 -10.29 -8.06 -1.57
C LEU A 35 -9.98 -8.82 -2.85
N ARG A 36 -10.17 -8.20 -4.01
CA ARG A 36 -9.91 -8.82 -5.32
C ARG A 36 -8.66 -8.24 -5.96
N CYS A 37 -8.00 -9.01 -6.80
CA CYS A 37 -6.95 -8.44 -7.65
C CYS A 37 -7.60 -7.65 -8.80
N GLU A 38 -7.19 -6.40 -8.98
CA GLU A 38 -7.65 -5.54 -10.08
C GLU A 38 -6.59 -5.37 -11.17
N TRP A 39 -5.52 -6.18 -11.13
CA TRP A 39 -4.47 -6.10 -12.13
C TRP A 39 -4.98 -6.49 -13.52
N LYS A 40 -4.66 -5.68 -14.54
CA LYS A 40 -5.07 -5.93 -15.92
C LYS A 40 -4.53 -7.27 -16.40
N GLY A 41 -5.42 -8.18 -16.81
CA GLY A 41 -5.05 -9.52 -17.24
C GLY A 41 -4.77 -10.51 -16.11
N CYS A 42 -5.12 -10.19 -14.85
CA CYS A 42 -5.05 -11.17 -13.78
C CYS A 42 -6.03 -12.32 -14.03
N VAL A 43 -5.51 -13.54 -14.09
CA VAL A 43 -6.31 -14.77 -14.19
C VAL A 43 -6.96 -15.16 -12.86
N TYR A 44 -6.52 -14.57 -11.74
CA TYR A 44 -7.06 -14.85 -10.42
C TYR A 44 -8.31 -14.02 -10.15
N ARG A 45 -9.48 -14.65 -10.28
CA ARG A 45 -10.80 -14.00 -10.10
C ARG A 45 -11.38 -14.12 -8.69
N ASN A 46 -10.72 -14.87 -7.81
CA ASN A 46 -11.18 -15.08 -6.44
C ASN A 46 -10.86 -13.89 -5.54
N THR A 47 -11.60 -13.82 -4.44
CA THR A 47 -11.46 -12.78 -3.42
C THR A 47 -10.64 -13.30 -2.24
N PHE A 48 -9.67 -12.52 -1.81
CA PHE A 48 -8.87 -12.76 -0.62
C PHE A 48 -9.63 -12.35 0.65
N ASN A 49 -9.45 -13.12 1.72
CA ASN A 49 -10.03 -12.81 3.01
C ASN A 49 -9.16 -11.82 3.84
N ARG A 50 -7.89 -11.65 3.44
CA ARG A 50 -6.90 -10.79 4.11
C ARG A 50 -6.16 -9.91 3.10
N SER A 51 -5.84 -8.69 3.51
CA SER A 51 -5.05 -7.73 2.71
C SER A 51 -3.65 -8.24 2.44
N ALA A 52 -3.01 -8.88 3.42
CA ALA A 52 -1.69 -9.50 3.26
C ALA A 52 -1.65 -10.54 2.14
N ASP A 53 -2.72 -11.32 1.97
CA ASP A 53 -2.82 -12.34 0.92
C ASP A 53 -2.94 -11.71 -0.48
N LEU A 54 -3.73 -10.64 -0.62
CA LEU A 54 -3.83 -9.87 -1.86
C LEU A 54 -2.49 -9.20 -2.21
N ILE A 55 -1.84 -8.54 -1.25
CA ILE A 55 -0.54 -7.88 -1.45
C ILE A 55 0.51 -8.90 -1.90
N ARG A 56 0.56 -10.05 -1.23
CA ARG A 56 1.46 -11.15 -1.62
C ARG A 56 1.15 -11.63 -3.04
N HIS A 57 -0.11 -11.86 -3.38
CA HIS A 57 -0.52 -12.24 -4.73
C HIS A 57 0.00 -11.24 -5.78
N VAL A 58 -0.30 -9.95 -5.60
CA VAL A 58 0.12 -8.90 -6.53
C VAL A 58 1.64 -8.87 -6.67
N LYS A 59 2.38 -8.93 -5.55
CA LYS A 59 3.84 -8.93 -5.60
C LYS A 59 4.41 -10.13 -6.37
N THR A 60 3.89 -11.33 -6.11
CA THR A 60 4.43 -12.58 -6.66
C THR A 60 4.04 -12.86 -8.12
N ILE A 61 2.89 -12.34 -8.57
CA ILE A 61 2.37 -12.63 -9.92
C ILE A 61 2.56 -11.44 -10.86
N HIS A 62 2.46 -10.21 -10.35
CA HIS A 62 2.35 -9.02 -11.19
C HIS A 62 3.56 -8.10 -11.14
N VAL A 63 4.13 -7.87 -9.95
CA VAL A 63 5.26 -6.94 -9.81
C VAL A 63 6.58 -7.65 -10.08
N LEU A 64 6.79 -8.79 -9.44
CA LEU A 64 8.04 -9.54 -9.46
C LEU A 64 7.79 -11.03 -9.72
N PRO A 65 7.12 -11.38 -10.83
CA PRO A 65 7.02 -12.77 -11.23
C PRO A 65 8.42 -13.33 -11.44
N HIS A 66 8.70 -14.48 -10.82
CA HIS A 66 9.93 -15.24 -11.04
C HIS A 66 11.22 -14.49 -10.71
N SER A 67 11.18 -13.43 -9.89
CA SER A 67 12.35 -12.59 -9.64
C SER A 67 13.47 -13.24 -8.84
N PHE A 68 13.28 -14.47 -8.36
CA PHE A 68 14.32 -15.24 -7.69
C PHE A 68 14.74 -16.41 -8.57
N THR A 69 15.67 -16.16 -9.49
CA THR A 69 16.28 -17.18 -10.35
C THR A 69 17.50 -17.78 -9.68
N CYS A 70 17.65 -19.10 -9.78
CA CYS A 70 18.86 -19.77 -9.34
C CYS A 70 20.03 -19.40 -10.24
N ASP A 71 21.11 -18.97 -9.60
CA ASP A 71 22.38 -18.58 -10.19
C ASP A 71 23.39 -19.74 -10.23
N MET A 72 22.99 -20.94 -9.82
CA MET A 72 23.86 -22.11 -9.79
C MET A 72 24.02 -22.72 -11.19
N PRO A 73 25.25 -23.12 -11.56
CA PRO A 73 25.52 -23.71 -12.87
C PRO A 73 24.71 -25.01 -13.05
N GLY A 74 23.94 -25.08 -14.13
CA GLY A 74 23.07 -26.22 -14.43
C GLY A 74 21.69 -26.19 -13.73
N CYS A 75 21.33 -25.10 -13.03
CA CYS A 75 20.00 -24.94 -12.46
C CYS A 75 19.25 -23.74 -13.06
N GLU A 76 18.17 -24.00 -13.80
CA GLU A 76 17.34 -22.97 -14.44
C GLU A 76 16.03 -22.71 -13.67
N ARG A 77 16.01 -23.01 -12.36
CA ARG A 77 14.81 -22.85 -11.54
C ARG A 77 14.60 -21.38 -11.17
N SER A 78 13.40 -20.88 -11.42
CA SER A 78 12.97 -19.54 -11.05
C SER A 78 11.77 -19.58 -10.11
N PHE A 79 11.77 -18.73 -9.08
CA PHE A 79 10.75 -18.69 -8.05
C PHE A 79 10.19 -17.28 -7.92
N SER A 80 8.88 -17.17 -7.65
CA SER A 80 8.21 -15.89 -7.39
C SER A 80 8.30 -15.46 -5.92
N ARG A 81 8.75 -16.33 -5.01
CA ARG A 81 8.91 -16.03 -3.58
C ARG A 81 10.31 -16.34 -3.07
N LYS A 82 10.80 -15.47 -2.18
CA LYS A 82 12.14 -15.53 -1.58
C LYS A 82 12.34 -16.74 -0.67
N ASP A 83 11.33 -17.11 0.10
CA ASP A 83 11.36 -18.26 1.00
C ASP A 83 11.51 -19.57 0.21
N ASN A 84 10.70 -19.76 -0.82
CA ASN A 84 10.80 -20.92 -1.72
C ASN A 84 12.18 -20.99 -2.41
N PHE A 85 12.66 -19.85 -2.91
CA PHE A 85 13.99 -19.77 -3.52
C PHE A 85 15.11 -20.15 -2.54
N MET A 86 15.03 -19.65 -1.31
CA MET A 86 16.03 -19.92 -0.29
C MET A 86 15.97 -21.37 0.18
N GLU A 87 14.79 -21.94 0.37
CA GLU A 87 14.63 -23.37 0.63
C GLU A 87 15.24 -24.21 -0.50
N HIS A 88 14.98 -23.84 -1.76
CA HIS A 88 15.60 -24.49 -2.90
C HIS A 88 17.13 -24.43 -2.85
N LYS A 89 17.73 -23.26 -2.60
CA LYS A 89 19.19 -23.13 -2.46
C LYS A 89 19.71 -24.00 -1.30
N LEU A 90 19.02 -24.06 -0.17
CA LEU A 90 19.43 -24.88 0.97
C LEU A 90 19.32 -26.39 0.68
N ARG A 91 18.23 -26.84 0.05
CA ARG A 91 17.95 -28.27 -0.14
C ARG A 91 18.61 -28.87 -1.38
N VAL A 92 18.66 -28.11 -2.47
CA VAL A 92 19.17 -28.59 -3.77
C VAL A 92 20.64 -28.23 -3.95
N HIS A 93 21.06 -27.09 -3.43
CA HIS A 93 22.43 -26.58 -3.60
C HIS A 93 23.23 -26.55 -2.30
N HIS A 94 22.68 -27.10 -1.21
CA HIS A 94 23.32 -27.12 0.12
C HIS A 94 23.87 -25.74 0.54
N PHE A 95 23.15 -24.67 0.17
CA PHE A 95 23.58 -23.30 0.43
C PHE A 95 23.55 -23.02 1.92
N VAL A 96 24.74 -22.99 2.54
CA VAL A 96 24.89 -22.61 3.95
C VAL A 96 24.89 -21.10 4.05
N ARG A 97 23.93 -20.55 4.77
CA ARG A 97 23.94 -19.12 5.09
C ARG A 97 25.10 -18.86 6.06
N ARG A 98 26.06 -18.05 5.63
CA ARG A 98 27.12 -17.57 6.52
C ARG A 98 26.48 -16.68 7.61
N PRO A 99 26.82 -16.87 8.89
CA PRO A 99 26.25 -16.12 10.01
C PRO A 99 26.61 -14.64 9.97
#